data_AF-A0A3E0TR78-F1
#
_entry.id   AF-A0A3E0TR78-F1
#
_cell.length_a   1.000
_cell.length_b   1.000
_cell.length_c   1.000
_cell.angle_alpha   90.00
_cell.angle_beta   90.00
_cell.angle_gamma   90.00
#
_symmetry.space_group_name_H-M   'P 1'
#
loop_
_entity.id
_entity.type
_entity.pdbx_description
1 polymer ?
#
loop_
_entity_poly.entity_id
_entity_poly.type
_entity_poly.pdbx_seq_one_letter_code
_entity_poly.pdbx_strand_id
1 'polypeptide(L)'
;MNQKFVTKDFIVITIIVSLWVNASEVFRYFIFVRPEMHEYLSVVPNVADMNWGIFAIWGLWDTLLTALYVFLFWLCSQAFGNNTKSVIISGIMSWCFFFVLFWVGMANMNLSSWSYLVIVLPLALIETLVASYIASKLYLRKMHNKLSQQDAQTARATA
;
A
#
# COMPACT_ATOMS: atom_id res chain seq x y z
N MET A 1 -12.47 -14.55 -13.15
CA MET A 1 -13.66 -13.69 -12.95
C MET A 1 -13.32 -12.33 -13.52
N ASN A 2 -14.10 -11.83 -14.48
CA ASN A 2 -13.89 -10.49 -15.06
C ASN A 2 -14.69 -9.47 -14.23
N GLN A 3 -14.11 -8.94 -13.16
CA GLN A 3 -14.77 -7.97 -12.28
C GLN A 3 -14.64 -6.58 -12.90
N LYS A 4 -15.75 -5.95 -13.27
CA LYS A 4 -15.73 -4.57 -13.78
C LYS A 4 -15.08 -3.63 -12.74
N PHE A 5 -14.23 -2.72 -13.19
CA PHE A 5 -13.64 -1.70 -12.32
C PHE A 5 -14.75 -0.78 -11.80
N VAL A 6 -14.92 -0.70 -10.49
CA VAL A 6 -15.90 0.18 -9.85
C VAL A 6 -15.16 1.24 -9.06
N THR A 7 -15.13 2.47 -9.58
CA THR A 7 -14.36 3.59 -9.01
C THR A 7 -14.73 3.87 -7.56
N LYS A 8 -16.03 3.81 -7.20
CA LYS A 8 -16.48 3.98 -5.82
C LYS A 8 -15.92 2.93 -4.87
N ASP A 9 -15.83 1.67 -5.32
CA ASP A 9 -15.28 0.59 -4.51
C ASP A 9 -13.77 0.75 -4.36
N PHE A 10 -13.08 1.09 -5.45
CA PHE A 10 -11.67 1.41 -5.44
C PHE A 10 -11.33 2.52 -4.44
N ILE A 11 -11.99 3.69 -4.51
CA ILE A 11 -11.73 4.83 -3.62
C ILE A 11 -11.93 4.43 -2.15
N VAL A 12 -13.04 3.78 -1.82
CA VAL A 12 -13.33 3.37 -0.43
C VAL A 12 -12.30 2.38 0.09
N ILE A 13 -11.89 1.42 -0.74
CA ILE A 13 -10.89 0.43 -0.36
C ILE A 13 -9.53 1.10 -0.17
N THR A 14 -9.13 2.00 -1.06
CA THR A 14 -7.90 2.80 -0.93
C THR A 14 -7.87 3.55 0.38
N ILE A 15 -8.92 4.30 0.74
CA ILE A 15 -8.95 5.05 2.01
C ILE A 15 -8.77 4.12 3.22
N ILE A 16 -9.44 2.97 3.24
CA ILE A 16 -9.33 2.01 4.35
C ILE A 16 -7.92 1.41 4.42
N VAL A 17 -7.34 1.03 3.27
CA VAL A 17 -5.98 0.49 3.22
C VAL A 17 -4.94 1.55 3.58
N SER A 18 -5.21 2.83 3.26
CA SER A 18 -4.31 3.94 3.60
C SER A 18 -4.12 4.10 5.10
N LEU A 19 -5.11 3.73 5.93
CA LEU A 19 -4.94 3.72 7.39
C LEU A 19 -3.82 2.78 7.83
N TRP A 20 -3.72 1.60 7.22
CA TRP A 20 -2.65 0.65 7.49
C TRP A 20 -1.31 1.15 6.95
N VAL A 21 -1.28 1.60 5.70
CA VAL A 21 -0.03 2.05 5.04
C VAL A 21 0.56 3.24 5.79
N ASN A 22 -0.24 4.28 6.08
CA ASN A 22 0.22 5.45 6.84
C ASN A 22 0.70 5.07 8.25
N ALA A 23 -0.02 4.19 8.95
CA ALA A 23 0.39 3.77 10.29
C ALA A 23 1.70 2.99 10.29
N SER A 24 1.86 2.06 9.35
CA SER A 24 3.08 1.29 9.14
C SER A 24 4.25 2.19 8.73
N GLU A 25 3.97 3.18 7.89
CA GLU A 25 4.98 4.10 7.41
C GLU A 25 5.45 5.07 8.51
N VAL A 26 4.54 5.67 9.28
CA VAL A 26 4.87 6.47 10.47
C VAL A 26 5.74 5.68 11.43
N PHE A 27 5.37 4.44 11.72
CA PHE A 27 6.17 3.57 12.57
C PHE A 27 7.58 3.36 12.01
N ARG A 28 7.68 2.94 10.74
CA ARG A 28 8.97 2.69 10.07
C ARG A 28 9.82 3.95 9.98
N TYR A 29 9.19 5.09 9.71
CA TYR A 29 9.84 6.37 9.54
C TYR A 29 10.46 6.85 10.85
N PHE A 30 9.67 6.92 11.93
CA PHE A 30 10.17 7.46 13.19
C PHE A 30 11.18 6.56 13.88
N ILE A 31 11.02 5.25 13.76
CA ILE A 31 11.87 4.29 14.49
C ILE A 31 13.16 4.00 13.74
N PHE A 32 13.09 3.91 12.41
CA PHE A 32 14.23 3.47 11.61
C PHE A 32 14.73 4.55 10.65
N VAL A 33 13.86 5.17 9.84
CA VAL A 33 14.32 6.02 8.71
C VAL A 33 14.88 7.34 9.21
N ARG A 34 14.15 8.02 10.08
CA ARG A 34 14.52 9.34 10.56
C ARG A 34 15.86 9.34 11.33
N PRO A 35 16.11 8.41 12.28
CA PRO A 35 17.40 8.35 12.97
C PRO A 35 18.57 8.12 12.01
N GLU A 36 18.43 7.14 11.10
CA GLU A 36 19.47 6.83 10.11
C GLU A 36 19.76 8.04 9.21
N MET A 37 18.72 8.70 8.70
CA MET A 37 18.90 9.87 7.82
C MET A 37 19.61 11.02 8.54
N HIS A 38 19.31 11.27 9.82
CA HIS A 38 20.00 12.29 10.61
C HIS A 38 21.48 11.95 10.84
N GLU A 39 21.80 10.67 11.06
CA GLU A 39 23.19 10.23 11.25
C GLU A 39 23.96 10.30 9.92
N TYR A 40 23.40 9.71 8.87
CA TYR A 40 24.03 9.56 7.56
C TYR A 40 24.20 10.88 6.81
N LEU A 41 23.26 11.82 6.96
CA LEU A 41 23.31 13.15 6.34
C LEU A 41 23.46 14.27 7.36
N SER A 42 24.16 14.01 8.47
CA SER A 42 24.36 14.96 9.58
C SER A 42 24.93 16.33 9.18
N VAL A 43 25.63 16.40 8.05
CA VAL A 43 26.19 17.65 7.49
C VAL A 43 25.18 18.48 6.70
N VAL A 44 24.04 17.91 6.32
CA VAL A 44 22.99 18.60 5.56
C VAL A 44 22.01 19.23 6.57
N PRO A 45 21.79 20.56 6.52
CA PRO A 45 20.85 21.21 7.42
C PRO A 45 19.41 20.76 7.13
N ASN A 46 18.57 20.69 8.16
CA ASN A 46 17.14 20.39 8.07
C ASN A 46 16.79 19.00 7.47
N VAL A 47 17.69 18.02 7.59
CA VAL A 47 17.40 16.66 7.16
C VAL A 47 16.26 16.07 7.98
N ALA A 48 15.24 15.55 7.29
CA ALA A 48 14.09 14.91 7.92
C ALA A 48 13.39 15.80 8.97
N ASP A 49 13.33 17.10 8.68
CA ASP A 49 12.48 18.04 9.41
C ASP A 49 11.00 17.70 9.23
N MET A 50 10.25 17.83 10.32
CA MET A 50 8.82 17.54 10.36
C MET A 50 8.06 18.85 10.63
N ASN A 51 7.63 19.51 9.55
CA ASN A 51 6.69 20.63 9.64
C ASN A 51 5.35 20.26 8.98
N TRP A 52 4.31 21.06 9.20
CA TRP A 52 2.97 20.80 8.68
C TRP A 52 2.92 20.66 7.15
N GLY A 53 3.76 21.41 6.42
CA GLY A 53 3.83 21.33 4.96
C GLY A 53 4.43 20.01 4.48
N ILE A 54 5.56 19.60 5.07
CA ILE A 54 6.20 18.31 4.77
C ILE A 54 5.26 17.15 5.12
N PHE A 55 4.62 17.21 6.29
CA PHE A 55 3.65 16.20 6.72
C PHE A 55 2.46 16.07 5.75
N ALA A 56 1.93 17.19 5.24
CA ALA A 56 0.83 17.16 4.28
C ALA A 56 1.24 16.57 2.93
N ILE A 57 2.42 16.93 2.41
CA ILE A 57 2.98 16.34 1.18
C ILE A 57 3.20 14.83 1.36
N TRP A 58 3.71 14.45 2.52
CA TRP A 58 3.96 13.05 2.85
C TRP A 58 2.67 12.23 2.91
N GLY A 59 1.63 12.72 3.60
CA GLY A 59 0.32 12.05 3.61
C GLY A 59 -0.33 11.94 2.21
N LEU A 60 -0.13 12.94 1.33
CA LEU A 60 -0.56 12.85 -0.07
C LEU A 60 0.21 11.76 -0.82
N TRP A 61 1.52 11.70 -0.63
CA TRP A 61 2.39 10.69 -1.22
C TRP A 61 2.03 9.28 -0.76
N ASP A 62 1.80 9.05 0.54
CA ASP A 62 1.36 7.77 1.10
C ASP A 62 0.00 7.34 0.54
N THR A 63 -0.90 8.31 0.35
CA THR A 63 -2.22 8.04 -0.23
C THR A 63 -2.11 7.60 -1.70
N LEU A 64 -1.26 8.27 -2.48
CA LEU A 64 -0.96 7.88 -3.86
C LEU A 64 -0.34 6.48 -3.92
N LEU A 65 0.65 6.22 -3.06
CA LEU A 65 1.32 4.94 -2.93
C LEU A 65 0.31 3.81 -2.60
N THR A 66 -0.59 4.07 -1.66
CA THR A 66 -1.67 3.13 -1.31
C THR A 66 -2.61 2.88 -2.48
N ALA A 67 -2.99 3.92 -3.23
CA ALA A 67 -3.86 3.78 -4.40
C ALA A 67 -3.23 2.84 -5.44
N LEU A 68 -1.91 2.93 -5.63
CA LEU A 68 -1.17 2.04 -6.51
C LEU A 68 -1.13 0.60 -6.01
N TYR A 69 -0.99 0.38 -4.69
CA TYR A 69 -1.06 -0.98 -4.12
C TYR A 69 -2.42 -1.63 -4.38
N VAL A 70 -3.51 -0.90 -4.10
CA VAL A 70 -4.88 -1.39 -4.31
C VAL A 70 -5.13 -1.63 -5.79
N PHE A 71 -4.61 -0.77 -6.66
CA PHE A 71 -4.75 -0.92 -8.11
C PHE A 71 -3.99 -2.15 -8.64
N LEU A 72 -2.75 -2.36 -8.20
CA LEU A 72 -1.97 -3.55 -8.54
C LEU A 72 -2.63 -4.83 -8.03
N PHE A 73 -3.13 -4.82 -6.78
CA PHE A 73 -3.92 -5.93 -6.26
C PHE A 73 -5.14 -6.20 -7.16
N TRP A 74 -5.88 -5.15 -7.54
CA TRP A 74 -7.04 -5.29 -8.40
C TRP A 74 -6.66 -5.92 -9.74
N LEU A 75 -5.58 -5.47 -10.40
CA LEU A 75 -5.08 -6.07 -11.65
C LEU A 75 -4.74 -7.56 -11.49
N CYS A 76 -3.98 -7.92 -10.45
CA CYS A 76 -3.67 -9.32 -10.16
C CYS A 76 -4.94 -10.14 -9.91
N SER A 77 -5.93 -9.56 -9.23
CA SER A 77 -7.21 -10.23 -8.97
C SER A 77 -8.04 -10.46 -10.25
N GLN A 78 -7.88 -9.62 -11.28
CA GLN A 78 -8.50 -9.88 -12.59
C GLN A 78 -7.83 -11.06 -13.29
N ALA A 79 -6.50 -11.09 -13.28
CA ALA A 79 -5.73 -12.11 -13.98
C ALA A 79 -5.85 -13.49 -13.33
N PHE A 80 -5.77 -13.56 -12.01
CA PHE A 80 -5.67 -14.84 -11.27
C PHE A 80 -6.89 -15.13 -10.39
N GLY A 81 -7.87 -14.23 -10.31
CA GLY A 81 -8.95 -14.28 -9.32
C GLY A 81 -8.54 -13.72 -7.95
N ASN A 82 -9.50 -13.48 -7.06
CA ASN A 82 -9.20 -13.02 -5.70
C ASN A 82 -8.85 -14.22 -4.79
N ASN A 83 -7.57 -14.56 -4.72
CA ASN A 83 -7.02 -15.67 -3.94
C ASN A 83 -5.66 -15.29 -3.31
N THR A 84 -5.08 -16.20 -2.52
CA THR A 84 -3.78 -15.99 -1.86
C THR A 84 -2.65 -15.70 -2.85
N LYS A 85 -2.68 -16.28 -4.06
CA LYS A 85 -1.66 -16.02 -5.09
C LYS A 85 -1.69 -14.56 -5.52
N SER A 86 -2.86 -13.99 -5.76
CA SER A 86 -3.01 -12.57 -6.11
C SER A 86 -2.52 -11.64 -5.00
N VAL A 87 -2.77 -11.99 -3.73
CA VAL A 87 -2.26 -11.22 -2.58
C VAL A 87 -0.73 -11.23 -2.57
N ILE A 88 -0.11 -12.40 -2.66
CA ILE A 88 1.35 -12.53 -2.62
C ILE A 88 2.00 -11.84 -3.82
N ILE A 89 1.51 -12.10 -5.04
CA ILE A 89 2.07 -11.53 -6.26
C ILE A 89 1.96 -10.00 -6.25
N SER A 90 0.79 -9.45 -5.93
CA SER A 90 0.61 -8.00 -5.90
C SER A 90 1.43 -7.33 -4.79
N GLY A 91 1.56 -7.97 -3.62
CA GLY A 91 2.38 -7.45 -2.52
C GLY A 91 3.86 -7.44 -2.86
N ILE A 92 4.38 -8.54 -3.42
CA ILE A 92 5.79 -8.62 -3.88
C ILE A 92 6.04 -7.65 -5.04
N MET A 93 5.13 -7.56 -6.02
CA MET A 93 5.28 -6.61 -7.12
C MET A 93 5.32 -5.18 -6.62
N SER A 94 4.39 -4.79 -5.74
CA SER A 94 4.37 -3.45 -5.14
C SER A 94 5.66 -3.18 -4.37
N TRP A 95 6.14 -4.17 -3.60
CA TRP A 95 7.40 -4.07 -2.88
C TRP A 95 8.60 -3.85 -3.81
N CYS A 96 8.72 -4.65 -4.87
CA CYS A 96 9.77 -4.48 -5.86
C CYS A 96 9.72 -3.10 -6.52
N PHE A 97 8.55 -2.68 -7.00
CA PHE A 97 8.40 -1.44 -7.76
C PHE A 97 8.60 -0.17 -6.92
N PHE A 98 8.06 -0.14 -5.70
CA PHE A 98 8.04 1.09 -4.92
C PHE A 98 9.16 1.17 -3.88
N PHE A 99 9.56 0.03 -3.29
CA PHE A 99 10.54 0.04 -2.22
C PHE A 99 11.91 -0.42 -2.69
N VAL A 100 12.00 -1.55 -3.39
CA VAL A 100 13.33 -2.05 -3.83
C VAL A 100 13.95 -1.03 -4.79
N LEU A 101 13.23 -0.57 -5.82
CA LEU A 101 13.75 0.43 -6.75
C LEU A 101 14.15 1.73 -6.05
N PHE A 102 13.31 2.25 -5.15
CA PHE A 102 13.58 3.48 -4.43
C PHE A 102 14.80 3.37 -3.52
N TRP A 103 14.81 2.39 -2.61
CA TRP A 103 15.86 2.27 -1.60
C TRP A 103 17.20 1.83 -2.18
N VAL A 104 17.21 0.93 -3.18
CA VAL A 104 18.44 0.58 -3.89
C VAL A 104 18.99 1.78 -4.65
N GLY A 105 18.11 2.57 -5.29
CA GLY A 105 18.52 3.83 -5.93
C GLY A 105 19.15 4.81 -4.93
N MET A 106 18.51 5.01 -3.77
CA MET A 106 19.02 5.86 -2.70
C MET A 106 20.39 5.40 -2.18
N ALA A 107 20.54 4.10 -1.91
CA ALA A 107 21.82 3.54 -1.45
C ALA A 107 22.92 3.67 -2.52
N ASN A 108 22.58 3.43 -3.79
CA ASN A 108 23.50 3.58 -4.90
C ASN A 108 23.96 5.03 -5.12
N MET A 109 23.13 6.01 -4.76
CA MET A 109 23.48 7.44 -4.81
C MET A 109 24.17 7.96 -3.54
N ASN A 110 24.53 7.08 -2.59
CA ASN A 110 25.05 7.44 -1.27
C ASN A 110 24.12 8.40 -0.51
N LEU A 111 22.80 8.19 -0.60
CA LEU A 111 21.79 8.91 0.18
C LEU A 111 21.21 8.05 1.31
N SER A 112 21.65 6.79 1.43
CA SER A 112 21.29 5.85 2.49
C SER A 112 22.40 4.79 2.61
N SER A 113 22.59 4.23 3.80
CA SER A 113 23.48 3.08 4.01
C SER A 113 22.91 1.79 3.40
N TRP A 114 23.77 0.93 2.85
CA TRP A 114 23.38 -0.40 2.35
C TRP A 114 22.97 -1.36 3.47
N SER A 115 23.60 -1.26 4.65
CA SER A 115 23.26 -2.08 5.81
C SER A 115 21.82 -1.83 6.28
N TYR A 116 21.35 -0.59 6.11
CA TYR A 116 20.03 -0.16 6.51
C TYR A 116 18.91 -0.79 5.67
N LEU A 117 19.17 -1.06 4.38
CA LEU A 117 18.21 -1.70 3.47
C LEU A 117 17.77 -3.08 3.98
N VAL A 118 18.64 -3.80 4.70
CA VAL A 118 18.35 -5.12 5.27
C VAL A 118 17.23 -5.06 6.31
N ILE A 119 16.98 -3.90 6.91
CA ILE A 119 15.91 -3.68 7.90
C ILE A 119 14.65 -3.15 7.21
N VAL A 120 14.79 -2.11 6.39
CA VAL A 120 13.64 -1.41 5.79
C VAL A 120 12.92 -2.23 4.75
N LEU A 121 13.66 -2.93 3.88
CA LEU A 121 13.04 -3.67 2.79
C LEU A 121 12.14 -4.81 3.30
N PRO A 122 12.54 -5.64 4.29
CA PRO A 122 11.63 -6.63 4.87
C PRO A 122 10.39 -6.03 5.54
N LEU A 123 10.55 -4.92 6.27
CA LEU A 123 9.41 -4.22 6.88
C LEU A 123 8.42 -3.72 5.80
N ALA A 124 8.95 -3.15 4.73
CA ALA A 124 8.15 -2.70 3.60
C ALA A 124 7.47 -3.86 2.85
N LEU A 125 8.10 -5.03 2.77
CA LEU A 125 7.46 -6.22 2.20
C LEU A 125 6.26 -6.67 3.03
N ILE A 126 6.38 -6.66 4.36
CA ILE A 126 5.26 -7.00 5.25
C ILE A 126 4.12 -5.99 5.06
N GLU A 127 4.45 -4.70 4.99
CA GLU A 127 3.49 -3.62 4.76
C GLU A 127 2.68 -3.84 3.48
N THR A 128 3.34 -4.12 2.34
CA THR A 128 2.65 -4.33 1.06
C THR A 128 1.85 -5.63 1.03
N LEU A 129 2.34 -6.70 1.65
CA LEU A 129 1.59 -7.96 1.76
C LEU A 129 0.31 -7.80 2.58
N VAL A 130 0.39 -7.10 3.72
CA VAL A 130 -0.79 -6.82 4.56
C VAL A 130 -1.75 -5.87 3.84
N ALA A 131 -1.25 -4.84 3.14
CA ALA A 131 -2.08 -3.95 2.33
C ALA A 131 -2.87 -4.73 1.26
N SER A 132 -2.19 -5.61 0.51
CA SER A 132 -2.83 -6.49 -0.49
C SER A 132 -3.83 -7.45 0.15
N TYR A 133 -3.55 -7.98 1.34
CA TYR A 133 -4.47 -8.84 2.07
C TYR A 133 -5.74 -8.10 2.51
N ILE A 134 -5.61 -6.89 3.04
CA ILE A 134 -6.76 -6.05 3.43
C ILE A 134 -7.60 -5.73 2.19
N ALA A 135 -6.97 -5.33 1.09
CA ALA A 135 -7.65 -5.06 -0.18
C ALA A 135 -8.44 -6.30 -0.66
N SER A 136 -7.83 -7.49 -0.62
CA SER A 136 -8.48 -8.76 -0.96
C SER A 136 -9.76 -8.98 -0.16
N LYS A 137 -9.71 -8.85 1.16
CA LYS A 137 -10.87 -9.06 2.04
C LYS A 137 -11.98 -8.05 1.78
N LEU A 138 -11.64 -6.79 1.56
CA LEU A 138 -12.62 -5.75 1.27
C LEU A 138 -13.32 -5.98 -0.07
N TYR A 139 -12.59 -6.36 -1.12
CA TYR A 139 -13.18 -6.70 -2.41
C TYR A 139 -14.11 -7.93 -2.33
N LEU A 140 -13.73 -8.98 -1.60
CA LEU A 140 -14.59 -10.15 -1.37
C LEU A 140 -15.89 -9.76 -0.66
N ARG A 141 -15.80 -8.99 0.43
CA ARG A 141 -16.96 -8.55 1.20
C ARG A 141 -17.94 -7.74 0.35
N LYS A 142 -17.42 -6.82 -0.48
CA LYS A 142 -18.27 -6.02 -1.38
C LYS A 142 -18.97 -6.87 -2.45
N MET A 143 -18.30 -7.88 -3.00
CA MET A 143 -18.94 -8.79 -3.94
C MET A 143 -20.10 -9.56 -3.28
N HIS A 144 -19.88 -10.10 -2.08
CA HIS A 144 -20.91 -10.83 -1.35
C HIS A 144 -22.14 -9.96 -1.03
N ASN A 145 -21.91 -8.71 -0.62
CA ASN A 145 -23.01 -7.76 -0.36
C ASN A 145 -23.82 -7.44 -1.63
N LYS A 146 -23.18 -7.33 -2.80
CA LYS A 146 -23.89 -7.08 -4.07
C LYS A 146 -24.78 -8.26 -4.47
N LEU A 147 -24.28 -9.50 -4.35
CA LEU A 147 -25.06 -10.71 -4.64
C LEU A 147 -26.30 -10.80 -3.73
N SER A 148 -26.10 -10.59 -2.43
CA SER A 148 -27.19 -10.61 -1.45
C SER A 148 -28.28 -9.56 -1.74
N GLN A 149 -27.90 -8.38 -2.24
CA GLN A 149 -28.85 -7.34 -2.65
C GLN A 149 -29.62 -7.70 -3.93
N GLN A 150 -28.98 -8.36 -4.88
CA GLN A 150 -29.62 -8.82 -6.12
C GLN A 150 -30.63 -9.94 -5.86
N ASP A 151 -30.30 -10.89 -4.99
CA ASP A 151 -31.21 -11.98 -4.60
C ASP A 151 -32.46 -11.43 -3.89
N ALA A 152 -32.28 -10.47 -2.98
CA ALA A 152 -33.39 -9.81 -2.29
C ALA A 152 -34.30 -8.99 -3.22
N GLN A 153 -33.75 -8.39 -4.27
CA GLN A 153 -34.54 -7.66 -5.29
C GLN A 153 -35.33 -8.62 -6.18
N THR A 154 -34.70 -9.71 -6.63
CA THR A 154 -35.37 -10.74 -7.45
C THR A 154 -36.54 -11.37 -6.70
N ALA A 155 -36.33 -11.74 -5.42
CA ALA A 155 -37.39 -12.32 -4.59
C ALA A 155 -38.60 -11.39 -4.40
N ARG A 156 -38.38 -10.07 -4.33
CA ARG A 156 -39.47 -9.07 -4.24
C ARG A 156 -40.20 -8.85 -5.55
N ALA A 157 -39.54 -9.07 -6.70
CA ALA A 157 -40.16 -8.91 -8.01
C ALA A 157 -41.02 -10.11 -8.41
N THR A 158 -40.81 -11.27 -7.78
CA THR A 158 -41.55 -12.52 -8.03
C THR A 158 -42.66 -12.79 -7.01
N ALA A 159 -42.79 -11.96 -5.98
CA ALA A 159 -43.82 -12.02 -4.94
C ALA A 159 -44.93 -11.01 -5.23
#